data_AF-A0A7S4M8Z9-F1
#
_entry.id   AF-A0A7S4M8Z9-F1
#
_cell.length_a   1.000
_cell.length_b   1.000
_cell.length_c   1.000
_cell.angle_alpha   90.00
_cell.angle_beta   90.00
_cell.angle_gamma   90.00
#
_symmetry.space_group_name_H-M   'P 1'
#
loop_
_entity.id
_entity.type
_entity.pdbx_description
1 polymer ?
#
loop_
_entity_poly.entity_id
_entity_poly.type
_entity_poly.pdbx_seq_one_letter_code
_entity_poly.pdbx_strand_id
1 'polypeptide(L)'
;KGSAALFACVLAFLFVWYVDAAAPRKVVDDIAIHDLNLLLPLTNGKVKASYNLKAYNGCFKWTTTNPEVVVVDPIYGSDSCGDKKTIQKNPFYEETPSDNSCSTECIVSVTQNSLDRRSSSFIIAEDLISGRKVRCEVYVDKIHRIEIETTSRRMYHDDVEELTVLGFDSIGNLFSTLEGLQFQWSIVAVNPNTAMPPLKFIPFAESNIEVSDVLLDMERQGKESYAVLVKGVESGKVHVNTRLVELGYNLVDQSSVMISVLEPLELHPLQPVYLAPGTMIQYELRTFKNEYTRTIPMPNAQYVWGTMDQSVATVND
;
A
#
# COMPACT_ATOMS: atom_id res chain seq x y z
N LYS A 1 66.12 -57.79 38.67
CA LYS A 1 64.73 -57.24 38.69
C LYS A 1 64.81 -55.88 39.37
N GLY A 2 64.76 -54.72 38.72
CA GLY A 2 64.77 -54.36 37.31
C GLY A 2 65.09 -52.84 37.27
N SER A 3 66.02 -52.47 36.38
CA SER A 3 66.19 -51.19 35.66
C SER A 3 66.17 -49.87 36.45
N ALA A 4 67.31 -49.19 36.67
CA ALA A 4 67.95 -48.21 35.78
C ALA A 4 67.23 -46.83 35.80
N ALA A 5 67.82 -45.79 36.39
CA ALA A 5 68.69 -44.79 35.72
C ALA A 5 67.86 -43.89 34.79
N LEU A 6 67.96 -42.58 34.70
CA LEU A 6 68.79 -41.51 35.26
C LEU A 6 68.23 -40.22 34.59
N PHE A 7 68.73 -39.05 35.02
CA PHE A 7 68.62 -37.75 34.33
C PHE A 7 67.28 -36.99 34.43
N ALA A 8 67.20 -36.17 35.47
CA ALA A 8 66.42 -34.94 35.47
C ALA A 8 67.19 -33.87 34.67
N CYS A 9 66.60 -33.39 33.57
CA CYS A 9 67.09 -32.22 32.85
C CYS A 9 65.91 -31.33 32.46
N VAL A 10 66.05 -30.06 32.80
CA VAL A 10 65.08 -28.96 32.70
C VAL A 10 64.68 -28.71 31.25
N LEU A 11 63.39 -28.71 30.93
CA LEU A 11 62.86 -28.20 29.66
C LEU A 11 61.59 -27.37 29.87
N ALA A 12 61.82 -26.05 29.81
CA ALA A 12 61.05 -24.97 29.21
C ALA A 12 59.52 -25.10 29.04
N PHE A 13 58.84 -24.12 29.65
CA PHE A 13 57.50 -23.64 29.36
C PHE A 13 57.24 -23.42 27.85
N LEU A 14 56.31 -24.18 27.27
CA LEU A 14 55.52 -23.79 26.10
C LEU A 14 54.11 -24.41 26.22
N PHE A 15 53.22 -23.76 26.98
CA PHE A 15 51.78 -24.02 26.88
C PHE A 15 51.26 -23.29 25.65
N VAL A 16 51.28 -23.95 24.49
CA VAL A 16 50.52 -23.51 23.32
C VAL A 16 49.06 -23.90 23.58
N TRP A 17 48.27 -22.94 24.05
CA TRP A 17 46.82 -23.03 23.98
C TRP A 17 46.43 -22.89 22.51
N TYR A 18 46.12 -24.02 21.88
CA TYR A 18 45.42 -24.02 20.60
C TYR A 18 43.98 -23.57 20.89
N VAL A 19 43.74 -22.26 20.87
CA VAL A 19 42.38 -21.73 20.79
C VAL A 19 41.99 -21.91 19.33
N ASP A 20 41.14 -22.89 19.08
CA ASP A 20 40.47 -23.03 17.80
C ASP A 20 39.60 -21.79 17.63
N ALA A 21 40.11 -20.80 16.88
CA ALA A 21 39.36 -19.63 16.53
C ALA A 21 38.28 -20.10 15.54
N ALA A 22 37.13 -20.52 16.08
CA ALA A 22 35.93 -20.72 15.30
C ALA A 22 35.68 -19.41 14.55
N ALA A 23 35.92 -19.43 13.24
CA ALA A 23 35.65 -18.29 12.38
C ALA A 23 34.22 -17.82 12.65
N PRO A 24 33.96 -16.50 12.72
CA PRO A 24 32.60 -16.00 12.88
C PRO A 24 31.77 -16.61 11.76
N ARG A 25 30.78 -17.42 12.14
CA ARG A 25 29.83 -18.02 11.22
C ARG A 25 29.16 -16.84 10.52
N LYS A 26 29.50 -16.59 9.24
CA LYS A 26 28.79 -15.62 8.42
C LYS A 26 27.32 -15.97 8.56
N VAL A 27 26.54 -15.08 9.16
CA VAL A 27 25.09 -15.14 9.08
C VAL A 27 24.81 -14.98 7.59
N VAL A 28 24.56 -16.10 6.91
CA VAL A 28 24.00 -16.06 5.57
C VAL A 28 22.57 -15.65 5.82
N ASP A 29 22.20 -14.45 5.40
CA ASP A 29 20.81 -14.01 5.52
C ASP A 29 19.92 -15.08 4.87
N ASP A 30 18.92 -15.53 5.62
CA ASP A 30 17.98 -16.52 5.11
C ASP A 30 17.16 -15.89 3.98
N ILE A 31 16.94 -16.69 2.92
CA ILE A 31 16.08 -16.27 1.82
C ILE A 31 14.65 -16.13 2.33
N ALA A 32 13.95 -15.11 1.87
CA ALA A 32 12.58 -14.84 2.27
C ALA A 32 11.73 -14.45 1.05
N ILE A 33 10.43 -14.69 1.14
CA ILE A 33 9.43 -14.20 0.20
C ILE A 33 8.52 -13.24 0.95
N HIS A 34 8.15 -12.12 0.32
CA HIS A 34 7.39 -11.06 0.97
C HIS A 34 6.01 -11.57 1.41
N ASP A 35 5.27 -12.20 0.49
CA ASP A 35 3.91 -12.69 0.75
C ASP A 35 3.87 -14.21 0.73
N LEU A 36 3.34 -14.80 1.80
CA LEU A 36 3.15 -16.25 1.90
C LEU A 36 1.87 -16.72 1.20
N ASN A 37 0.84 -15.88 1.20
CA ASN A 37 -0.45 -16.17 0.60
C ASN A 37 -0.95 -14.94 -0.17
N LEU A 38 -1.46 -15.15 -1.39
CA LEU A 38 -2.12 -14.13 -2.19
C LEU A 38 -3.53 -14.56 -2.53
N LEU A 39 -4.45 -13.60 -2.58
CA LEU A 39 -5.79 -13.77 -3.10
C LEU A 39 -6.00 -12.79 -4.25
N LEU A 40 -6.04 -13.31 -5.48
CA LEU A 40 -6.16 -12.52 -6.70
C LEU A 40 -7.56 -12.63 -7.30
N PRO A 41 -8.14 -11.53 -7.80
CA PRO A 41 -9.49 -11.54 -8.34
C PRO A 41 -9.52 -12.19 -9.72
N LEU A 42 -10.59 -12.91 -9.99
CA LEU A 42 -10.88 -13.42 -11.32
C LEU A 42 -11.19 -12.28 -12.29
N THR A 43 -10.60 -12.32 -13.47
CA THR A 43 -10.77 -11.29 -14.51
C THR A 43 -11.13 -11.92 -15.85
N ASN A 44 -12.26 -11.50 -16.43
CA ASN A 44 -12.70 -11.92 -17.76
C ASN A 44 -12.37 -10.91 -18.87
N GLY A 45 -11.81 -9.75 -18.50
CA GLY A 45 -11.40 -8.71 -19.44
C GLY A 45 -10.08 -9.01 -20.16
N LYS A 46 -9.70 -8.09 -21.04
CA LYS A 46 -8.37 -8.07 -21.68
C LYS A 46 -7.26 -7.79 -20.67
N VAL A 47 -7.55 -6.97 -19.67
CA VAL A 47 -6.64 -6.70 -18.57
C VAL A 47 -6.88 -7.78 -17.52
N LYS A 48 -5.81 -8.47 -17.14
CA LYS A 48 -5.82 -9.49 -16.13
C LYS A 48 -5.28 -8.89 -14.84
N ALA A 49 -5.83 -9.34 -13.71
CA ALA A 49 -5.30 -8.93 -12.41
C ALA A 49 -3.86 -9.41 -12.27
N SER A 50 -3.00 -8.52 -11.80
CA SER A 50 -1.58 -8.78 -11.61
C SER A 50 -1.10 -8.30 -10.24
N TYR A 51 -0.04 -8.94 -9.74
CA TYR A 51 0.58 -8.62 -8.44
C TYR A 51 2.11 -8.68 -8.55
N ASN A 52 2.81 -7.66 -8.06
CA ASN A 52 4.28 -7.69 -7.97
C ASN A 52 4.70 -8.42 -6.69
N LEU A 53 5.17 -9.66 -6.85
CA LEU A 53 5.67 -10.49 -5.77
C LEU A 53 7.18 -10.34 -5.64
N LYS A 54 7.66 -10.08 -4.42
CA LYS A 54 9.07 -9.85 -4.11
C LYS A 54 9.65 -10.95 -3.22
N ALA A 55 10.93 -11.23 -3.42
CA ALA A 55 11.74 -12.09 -2.57
C ALA A 55 13.07 -11.42 -2.23
N TYR A 56 13.62 -11.75 -1.06
CA TYR A 56 14.77 -11.07 -0.47
C TYR A 56 15.92 -12.03 -0.21
N ASN A 57 17.13 -11.47 -0.15
CA ASN A 57 18.38 -12.15 0.21
C ASN A 57 18.78 -13.30 -0.74
N GLY A 58 18.37 -13.25 -2.00
CA GLY A 58 18.69 -14.28 -2.99
C GLY A 58 18.54 -13.82 -4.43
N CYS A 59 18.93 -14.67 -5.37
CA CYS A 59 18.73 -14.50 -6.80
C CYS A 59 17.79 -15.60 -7.29
N PHE A 60 16.53 -15.27 -7.56
CA PHE A 60 15.51 -16.29 -7.73
C PHE A 60 15.21 -16.59 -9.20
N LYS A 61 14.98 -17.88 -9.45
CA LYS A 61 14.23 -18.37 -10.61
C LYS A 61 12.81 -18.65 -10.20
N TRP A 62 11.86 -18.04 -10.90
CA TRP A 62 10.43 -18.11 -10.58
C TRP A 62 9.74 -19.19 -11.40
N THR A 63 8.90 -19.99 -10.75
CA THR A 63 8.08 -21.02 -11.39
C THR A 63 6.70 -21.10 -10.76
N THR A 64 5.71 -21.59 -11.51
CA THR A 64 4.33 -21.82 -11.04
C THR A 64 4.01 -23.32 -11.15
N THR A 65 3.28 -23.86 -10.18
CA THR A 65 2.83 -25.25 -10.22
C THR A 65 1.64 -25.49 -11.15
N ASN A 66 0.88 -24.44 -11.46
CA ASN A 66 -0.31 -24.51 -12.29
C ASN A 66 -0.44 -23.27 -13.20
N PRO A 67 0.15 -23.33 -14.42
CA PRO A 67 0.08 -22.24 -15.40
C PRO A 67 -1.34 -21.90 -15.90
N GLU A 68 -2.32 -22.81 -15.75
CA GLU A 68 -3.71 -22.53 -16.12
C GLU A 68 -4.42 -21.58 -15.13
N VAL A 69 -3.85 -21.42 -13.93
CA VAL A 69 -4.41 -20.56 -12.87
C VAL A 69 -3.68 -19.22 -12.83
N VAL A 70 -2.35 -19.25 -12.73
CA VAL A 70 -1.48 -18.07 -12.70
C VAL A 70 -0.18 -18.35 -13.44
N VAL A 71 0.32 -17.32 -14.12
CA VAL A 71 1.67 -17.27 -14.72
C VAL A 71 2.54 -16.27 -13.98
N VAL A 72 3.84 -16.44 -14.10
CA VAL A 72 4.85 -15.59 -13.46
C VAL A 72 5.82 -15.06 -14.50
N ASP A 73 5.98 -13.74 -14.51
CA ASP A 73 6.87 -13.02 -15.41
C ASP A 73 7.95 -12.32 -14.57
N PRO A 74 9.21 -12.84 -14.53
CA PRO A 74 10.28 -12.24 -13.75
C PRO A 74 10.66 -10.84 -14.25
N ILE A 75 10.92 -9.91 -13.33
CA ILE A 75 11.37 -8.55 -13.65
C ILE A 75 12.89 -8.52 -13.53
N TYR A 76 13.60 -8.56 -14.65
CA TYR A 76 15.06 -8.47 -14.65
C TYR A 76 15.49 -6.99 -14.59
N GLY A 77 15.93 -6.51 -13.42
CA GLY A 77 16.58 -5.20 -13.29
C GLY A 77 18.11 -5.33 -13.35
N SER A 78 18.79 -4.23 -13.67
CA SER A 78 20.26 -4.16 -13.71
C SER A 78 20.91 -4.32 -12.33
N ASP A 79 20.18 -3.98 -11.26
CA ASP A 79 20.67 -3.96 -9.87
C ASP A 79 20.06 -5.08 -8.99
N SER A 80 19.18 -5.92 -9.55
CA SER A 80 18.35 -6.88 -8.80
C SER A 80 19.12 -8.06 -8.20
N CYS A 81 20.37 -8.25 -8.59
CA CYS A 81 21.23 -9.31 -8.06
C CYS A 81 22.58 -8.68 -7.73
N GLY A 82 22.79 -8.38 -6.45
CA GLY A 82 24.01 -7.70 -5.98
C GLY A 82 25.28 -8.30 -6.58
N ASP A 83 26.11 -7.43 -7.16
CA ASP A 83 27.51 -7.62 -7.59
C ASP A 83 27.94 -9.08 -7.86
N LYS A 84 27.37 -9.70 -8.89
CA LYS A 84 28.06 -10.80 -9.56
C LYS A 84 28.87 -10.24 -10.72
N LYS A 85 30.15 -9.98 -10.39
CA LYS A 85 31.30 -9.80 -11.29
C LYS A 85 31.05 -10.33 -12.70
N THR A 86 31.04 -9.40 -13.65
CA THR A 86 31.54 -9.53 -15.02
C THR A 86 32.16 -10.88 -15.36
N ILE A 87 31.34 -11.79 -15.92
CA ILE A 87 31.86 -12.74 -16.91
C ILE A 87 32.20 -11.88 -18.13
N GLN A 88 33.45 -11.96 -18.59
CA GLN A 88 33.97 -11.15 -19.69
C GLN A 88 32.99 -11.15 -20.88
N LYS A 89 32.42 -9.98 -21.18
CA LYS A 89 31.55 -9.77 -22.34
C LYS A 89 32.38 -9.99 -23.60
N ASN A 90 31.99 -10.93 -24.44
CA ASN A 90 32.56 -11.05 -25.78
C ASN A 90 31.66 -10.27 -26.76
N PRO A 91 32.19 -9.42 -27.66
CA PRO A 91 31.40 -8.39 -28.35
C PRO A 91 30.63 -8.86 -29.59
N PHE A 92 30.43 -10.17 -29.79
CA PHE A 92 30.06 -10.71 -31.12
C PHE A 92 28.82 -11.61 -31.16
N TYR A 93 28.01 -11.66 -30.09
CA TYR A 93 26.79 -12.46 -30.09
C TYR A 93 25.61 -11.70 -29.48
N GLU A 94 24.48 -11.80 -30.17
CA GLU A 94 23.17 -11.29 -29.78
C GLU A 94 22.71 -12.01 -28.50
N GLU A 95 22.29 -11.24 -27.50
CA GLU A 95 21.96 -11.72 -26.15
C GLU A 95 20.72 -12.62 -26.18
N THR A 96 20.94 -13.93 -26.24
CA THR A 96 19.98 -14.87 -25.66
C THR A 96 20.01 -14.68 -24.14
N PRO A 97 18.86 -14.70 -23.42
CA PRO A 97 18.88 -14.64 -21.96
C PRO A 97 19.76 -15.77 -21.47
N SER A 98 20.92 -15.44 -20.89
CA SER A 98 21.83 -16.46 -20.38
C SER A 98 21.05 -17.29 -19.35
N ASP A 99 21.19 -18.62 -19.36
CA ASP A 99 20.56 -19.57 -18.41
C ASP A 99 20.79 -19.25 -16.91
N ASN A 100 21.56 -18.19 -16.60
CA ASN A 100 21.87 -17.68 -15.28
C ASN A 100 21.19 -16.34 -14.93
N SER A 101 20.23 -15.84 -15.72
CA SER A 101 19.46 -14.65 -15.33
C SER A 101 18.47 -14.98 -14.22
N CYS A 102 18.49 -14.19 -13.16
CA CYS A 102 17.67 -14.34 -11.96
C CYS A 102 17.12 -12.99 -11.54
N SER A 103 16.04 -12.99 -10.77
CA SER A 103 15.36 -11.78 -10.32
C SER A 103 14.87 -11.90 -8.89
N THR A 104 14.78 -10.78 -8.19
CA THR A 104 14.15 -10.62 -6.87
C THR A 104 12.66 -10.30 -6.95
N GLU A 105 12.13 -9.97 -8.13
CA GLU A 105 10.74 -9.57 -8.33
C GLU A 105 10.11 -10.32 -9.51
N CYS A 106 8.83 -10.64 -9.41
CA CYS A 106 8.06 -11.17 -10.54
C CYS A 106 6.64 -10.64 -10.53
N ILE A 107 6.07 -10.45 -11.72
CA ILE A 107 4.66 -10.17 -11.89
C ILE A 107 3.91 -11.50 -11.94
N VAL A 108 2.96 -11.65 -11.03
CA VAL A 108 2.02 -12.77 -11.00
C VAL A 108 0.75 -12.34 -11.73
N SER A 109 0.41 -13.00 -12.83
CA SER A 109 -0.77 -12.65 -13.63
C SER A 109 -1.79 -13.79 -13.64
N VAL A 110 -3.07 -13.47 -13.44
CA VAL A 110 -4.15 -14.46 -13.50
C VAL A 110 -4.42 -14.88 -14.94
N THR A 111 -4.29 -16.18 -15.23
CA THR A 111 -4.60 -16.75 -16.55
C THR A 111 -5.95 -17.46 -16.61
N GLN A 112 -6.52 -17.79 -15.45
CA GLN A 112 -7.80 -18.46 -15.39
C GLN A 112 -8.92 -17.64 -16.04
N ASN A 113 -9.70 -18.30 -16.90
CA ASN A 113 -10.86 -17.71 -17.58
C ASN A 113 -12.21 -18.22 -17.06
N SER A 114 -12.24 -19.30 -16.28
CA SER A 114 -13.47 -19.80 -15.68
C SER A 114 -13.77 -19.04 -14.40
N LEU A 115 -14.89 -18.31 -14.38
CA LEU A 115 -15.32 -17.56 -13.21
C LEU A 115 -15.88 -18.46 -12.10
N ASP A 116 -16.34 -19.67 -12.42
CA ASP A 116 -17.12 -20.49 -11.49
C ASP A 116 -16.27 -21.42 -10.62
N ARG A 117 -14.95 -21.38 -10.77
CA ARG A 117 -14.03 -22.25 -10.04
C ARG A 117 -13.03 -21.44 -9.24
N ARG A 118 -13.10 -21.53 -7.91
CA ARG A 118 -11.96 -21.15 -7.06
C ARG A 118 -10.80 -22.12 -7.35
N SER A 119 -9.62 -21.59 -7.61
CA SER A 119 -8.42 -22.39 -7.87
C SER A 119 -7.24 -21.87 -7.05
N SER A 120 -6.21 -22.69 -6.91
CA SER A 120 -4.94 -22.28 -6.31
C SER A 120 -3.73 -22.80 -7.10
N SER A 121 -2.59 -22.13 -6.91
CA SER A 121 -1.29 -22.54 -7.42
C SER A 121 -0.21 -22.08 -6.44
N PHE A 122 0.90 -22.79 -6.38
CA PHE A 122 2.12 -22.31 -5.73
C PHE A 122 3.02 -21.60 -6.72
N ILE A 123 3.53 -20.44 -6.29
CA ILE A 123 4.68 -19.80 -6.89
C ILE A 123 5.90 -20.21 -6.09
N ILE A 124 6.94 -20.64 -6.79
CA ILE A 124 8.18 -21.13 -6.20
C ILE A 124 9.32 -20.23 -6.69
N ALA A 125 10.01 -19.63 -5.73
CA ALA A 125 11.24 -18.88 -5.97
C ALA A 125 12.43 -19.75 -5.53
N GLU A 126 13.23 -20.19 -6.50
CA GLU A 126 14.43 -21.00 -6.26
C GLU A 126 15.67 -20.12 -6.34
N ASP A 127 16.40 -19.99 -5.24
CA ASP A 127 17.66 -19.25 -5.24
C ASP A 127 18.74 -20.05 -5.99
N LEU A 128 19.23 -19.47 -7.09
CA LEU A 128 20.21 -20.12 -7.97
C LEU A 128 21.58 -20.33 -7.31
N ILE A 129 21.87 -19.63 -6.19
CA ILE A 129 23.14 -19.75 -5.47
C ILE A 129 23.09 -20.91 -4.47
N SER A 130 22.10 -20.91 -3.58
CA SER A 130 22.00 -21.89 -2.50
C SER A 130 21.15 -23.12 -2.84
N GLY A 131 20.36 -23.08 -3.93
CA GLY A 131 19.40 -24.12 -4.29
C GLY A 131 18.19 -24.20 -3.36
N ARG A 132 18.07 -23.28 -2.39
CA ARG A 132 16.94 -23.21 -1.46
C ARG A 132 15.72 -22.64 -2.17
N LYS A 133 14.53 -23.08 -1.74
CA LYS A 133 13.25 -22.67 -2.32
C LYS A 133 12.36 -22.04 -1.27
N VAL A 134 11.74 -20.92 -1.63
CA VAL A 134 10.62 -20.30 -0.90
C VAL A 134 9.38 -20.34 -1.78
N ARG A 135 8.20 -20.33 -1.16
CA ARG A 135 6.92 -20.47 -1.87
C ARG A 135 5.88 -19.50 -1.37
N CYS A 136 5.03 -19.07 -2.30
CA CYS A 136 3.82 -18.30 -2.06
C CYS A 136 2.63 -19.10 -2.59
N GLU A 137 1.57 -19.27 -1.80
CA GLU A 137 0.32 -19.88 -2.28
C GLU A 137 -0.62 -18.81 -2.81
N VAL A 138 -1.05 -18.96 -4.06
CA VAL A 138 -1.93 -18.00 -4.72
C VAL A 138 -3.30 -18.63 -4.91
N TYR A 139 -4.31 -17.98 -4.36
CA TYR A 139 -5.72 -18.28 -4.57
C TYR A 139 -6.30 -17.33 -5.61
N VAL A 140 -7.12 -17.86 -6.50
CA VAL A 140 -7.85 -17.08 -7.50
C VAL A 140 -9.35 -17.30 -7.29
N ASP A 141 -10.09 -16.22 -7.03
CA ASP A 141 -11.51 -16.28 -6.67
C ASP A 141 -12.31 -15.04 -7.12
N LYS A 142 -13.64 -15.10 -7.00
CA LYS A 142 -14.56 -14.01 -7.31
C LYS A 142 -14.65 -13.00 -6.17
N ILE A 143 -14.65 -11.73 -6.54
CA ILE A 143 -15.11 -10.63 -5.68
C ILE A 143 -16.61 -10.78 -5.43
N HIS A 144 -17.00 -10.85 -4.16
CA HIS A 144 -18.39 -10.92 -3.71
C HIS A 144 -18.90 -9.60 -3.13
N ARG A 145 -18.01 -8.80 -2.55
CA ARG A 145 -18.35 -7.50 -1.94
C ARG A 145 -17.20 -6.52 -2.14
N ILE A 146 -17.53 -5.24 -2.31
CA ILE A 146 -16.56 -4.15 -2.34
C ILE A 146 -16.89 -3.11 -1.28
N GLU A 147 -15.87 -2.44 -0.74
CA GLU A 147 -16.02 -1.30 0.17
C GLU A 147 -15.02 -0.20 -0.15
N ILE A 148 -15.41 1.07 0.03
CA ILE A 148 -14.46 2.18 -0.06
C ILE A 148 -13.69 2.27 1.26
N GLU A 149 -12.37 2.14 1.19
CA GLU A 149 -11.48 2.36 2.32
C GLU A 149 -11.40 3.86 2.62
N THR A 150 -11.55 4.23 3.89
CA THR A 150 -11.38 5.61 4.35
C THR A 150 -10.71 5.62 5.71
N THR A 151 -9.67 6.42 5.88
CA THR A 151 -9.07 6.71 7.19
C THR A 151 -9.87 7.80 7.92
N SER A 152 -10.40 8.76 7.17
CA SER A 152 -11.25 9.84 7.64
C SER A 152 -12.48 10.00 6.72
N ARG A 153 -13.63 10.35 7.30
CA ARG A 153 -14.84 10.77 6.55
C ARG A 153 -15.00 12.28 6.52
N ARG A 154 -13.92 12.99 6.85
CA ARG A 154 -13.82 14.44 6.93
C ARG A 154 -12.58 14.88 6.16
N MET A 155 -12.76 15.88 5.33
CA MET A 155 -11.73 16.49 4.50
C MET A 155 -11.86 18.00 4.64
N TYR A 156 -10.77 18.76 4.56
CA TYR A 156 -10.86 20.22 4.50
C TYR A 156 -10.89 20.73 3.06
N HIS A 157 -11.26 21.99 2.91
CA HIS A 157 -11.12 22.68 1.63
C HIS A 157 -9.67 22.59 1.12
N ASP A 158 -9.49 22.36 -0.18
CA ASP A 158 -8.21 22.15 -0.87
C ASP A 158 -7.41 20.90 -0.52
N ASP A 159 -7.80 20.15 0.51
CA ASP A 159 -7.20 18.84 0.79
C ASP A 159 -7.43 17.89 -0.38
N VAL A 160 -6.42 17.05 -0.62
CA VAL A 160 -6.46 15.96 -1.58
C VAL A 160 -6.31 14.66 -0.82
N GLU A 161 -7.23 13.72 -1.05
CA GLU A 161 -7.16 12.39 -0.49
C GLU A 161 -7.33 11.34 -1.59
N GLU A 162 -6.67 10.21 -1.40
CA GLU A 162 -6.87 9.01 -2.19
C GLU A 162 -7.98 8.17 -1.57
N LEU A 163 -8.97 7.80 -2.38
CA LEU A 163 -9.99 6.83 -2.01
C LEU A 163 -9.72 5.54 -2.77
N THR A 164 -9.55 4.45 -2.03
CA THR A 164 -9.28 3.11 -2.56
C THR A 164 -10.46 2.19 -2.30
N VAL A 165 -10.55 1.12 -3.09
CA VAL A 165 -11.55 0.06 -2.90
C VAL A 165 -10.90 -1.17 -2.29
N LEU A 166 -11.56 -1.73 -1.29
CA LEU A 166 -11.33 -3.06 -0.76
C LEU A 166 -12.28 -4.04 -1.43
N GLY A 167 -11.77 -5.20 -1.82
CA GLY A 167 -12.56 -6.30 -2.38
C GLY A 167 -12.53 -7.49 -1.46
N PHE A 168 -13.66 -8.18 -1.32
CA PHE A 168 -13.81 -9.33 -0.44
C PHE A 168 -14.37 -10.56 -1.16
N ASP A 169 -13.87 -11.74 -0.80
CA ASP A 169 -14.45 -13.02 -1.24
C ASP A 169 -15.74 -13.37 -0.46
N SER A 170 -16.34 -14.53 -0.76
CA SER A 170 -17.59 -14.99 -0.15
C SER A 170 -17.53 -15.21 1.37
N ILE A 171 -16.33 -15.38 1.92
CA ILE A 171 -16.10 -15.64 3.34
C ILE A 171 -15.43 -14.45 4.06
N GLY A 172 -15.23 -13.34 3.36
CA GLY A 172 -14.74 -12.08 3.92
C GLY A 172 -13.22 -11.90 3.89
N ASN A 173 -12.47 -12.69 3.12
CA ASN A 173 -11.04 -12.44 2.91
C ASN A 173 -10.83 -11.27 1.97
N LEU A 174 -9.83 -10.45 2.25
CA LEU A 174 -9.44 -9.33 1.40
C LEU A 174 -8.62 -9.80 0.20
N PHE A 175 -8.95 -9.31 -0.99
CA PHE A 175 -8.11 -9.50 -2.18
C PHE A 175 -6.79 -8.73 -2.02
N SER A 176 -5.67 -9.36 -2.39
CA SER A 176 -4.33 -8.78 -2.29
C SER A 176 -4.13 -7.60 -3.24
N THR A 177 -4.91 -7.52 -4.31
CA THR A 177 -4.89 -6.42 -5.28
C THR A 177 -6.21 -6.37 -6.04
N LEU A 178 -6.61 -5.16 -6.43
CA LEU A 178 -7.69 -4.90 -7.38
C LEU A 178 -7.17 -4.17 -8.63
N GLU A 179 -5.84 -4.15 -8.80
CA GLU A 179 -5.18 -3.48 -9.90
C GLU A 179 -5.59 -4.10 -11.26
N GLY A 180 -5.77 -3.23 -12.24
CA GLY A 180 -6.24 -3.61 -13.57
C GLY A 180 -7.75 -3.84 -13.69
N LEU A 181 -8.50 -3.84 -12.59
CA LEU A 181 -9.97 -3.90 -12.61
C LEU A 181 -10.56 -2.52 -12.84
N GLN A 182 -11.57 -2.46 -13.72
CA GLN A 182 -12.30 -1.22 -13.98
C GLN A 182 -13.43 -1.01 -12.97
N PHE A 183 -13.49 0.23 -12.45
CA PHE A 183 -14.56 0.71 -11.62
C PHE A 183 -15.28 1.89 -12.28
N GLN A 184 -16.44 2.21 -11.74
CA GLN A 184 -17.18 3.43 -12.04
C GLN A 184 -17.42 4.19 -10.74
N TRP A 185 -16.96 5.43 -10.70
CA TRP A 185 -17.07 6.33 -9.56
C TRP A 185 -18.09 7.43 -9.82
N SER A 186 -18.70 7.92 -8.74
CA SER A 186 -19.61 9.06 -8.82
C SER A 186 -19.65 9.82 -7.50
N ILE A 187 -19.85 11.14 -7.60
CA ILE A 187 -20.03 12.03 -6.45
C ILE A 187 -21.46 12.57 -6.51
N VAL A 188 -22.22 12.33 -5.45
CA VAL A 188 -23.61 12.79 -5.33
C VAL A 188 -23.71 13.69 -4.10
N ALA A 189 -23.99 14.98 -4.32
CA ALA A 189 -24.23 15.91 -3.22
C ALA A 189 -25.45 15.48 -2.40
N VAL A 190 -25.34 15.55 -1.07
CA VAL A 190 -26.47 15.23 -0.18
C VAL A 190 -27.62 16.22 -0.38
N ASN A 191 -27.30 17.48 -0.64
CA ASN A 191 -28.27 18.52 -0.95
C ASN A 191 -28.36 18.70 -2.48
N PRO A 192 -29.49 18.37 -3.13
CA PRO A 192 -29.63 18.45 -4.59
C PRO A 192 -29.62 19.89 -5.12
N ASN A 193 -29.88 20.88 -4.25
CA ASN A 193 -29.82 22.30 -4.60
C ASN A 193 -28.40 22.88 -4.58
N THR A 194 -27.37 22.06 -4.31
CA THR A 194 -25.98 22.52 -4.29
C THR A 194 -25.51 22.75 -5.72
N ALA A 195 -25.22 24.01 -6.08
CA ALA A 195 -24.83 24.38 -7.45
C ALA A 195 -23.51 23.74 -7.91
N MET A 196 -22.58 23.49 -6.97
CA MET A 196 -21.31 22.83 -7.23
C MET A 196 -21.07 21.75 -6.16
N PRO A 197 -20.70 20.52 -6.53
CA PRO A 197 -20.44 19.48 -5.54
C PRO A 197 -19.26 19.89 -4.64
N PRO A 198 -19.38 19.70 -3.30
CA PRO A 198 -18.30 19.94 -2.32
C PRO A 198 -16.96 19.26 -2.63
N LEU A 199 -16.99 18.21 -3.45
CA LEU A 199 -15.87 17.34 -3.76
C LEU A 199 -15.77 17.18 -5.28
N LYS A 200 -14.55 17.10 -5.81
CA LYS A 200 -14.29 16.78 -7.23
C LYS A 200 -13.21 15.70 -7.37
N PHE A 201 -13.27 14.94 -8.46
CA PHE A 201 -12.16 14.08 -8.86
C PHE A 201 -11.04 14.91 -9.48
N ILE A 202 -9.79 14.49 -9.26
CA ILE A 202 -8.62 15.05 -9.94
C ILE A 202 -7.79 13.89 -10.54
N PRO A 203 -7.07 14.12 -11.66
CA PRO A 203 -6.21 13.10 -12.24
C PRO A 203 -5.00 12.78 -11.36
N PHE A 204 -4.58 11.52 -11.33
CA PHE A 204 -3.33 11.11 -10.70
C PHE A 204 -2.12 11.71 -11.42
N ALA A 205 -2.16 11.78 -12.75
CA ALA A 205 -1.08 12.34 -13.57
C ALA A 205 -0.73 13.82 -13.27
N GLU A 206 -1.66 14.56 -12.66
CA GLU A 206 -1.48 15.96 -12.27
C GLU A 206 -1.12 16.13 -10.78
N SER A 207 -1.03 15.02 -10.04
CA SER A 207 -0.75 14.99 -8.61
C SER A 207 0.71 14.63 -8.31
N ASN A 208 1.12 14.83 -7.05
CA ASN A 208 2.43 14.38 -6.56
C ASN A 208 2.37 12.97 -5.93
N ILE A 209 1.29 12.21 -6.17
CA ILE A 209 1.07 10.90 -5.57
C ILE A 209 1.61 9.84 -6.54
N GLU A 210 2.56 9.04 -6.05
CA GLU A 210 3.10 7.91 -6.82
C GLU A 210 2.09 6.77 -6.84
N VAL A 211 1.77 6.31 -8.04
CA VAL A 211 0.85 5.21 -8.31
C VAL A 211 1.44 4.29 -9.36
N SER A 212 0.85 3.11 -9.53
CA SER A 212 1.34 2.14 -10.51
C SER A 212 1.12 2.59 -11.95
N ASP A 213 1.99 2.13 -12.86
CA ASP A 213 1.88 2.39 -14.29
C ASP A 213 0.55 1.88 -14.86
N VAL A 214 0.03 0.76 -14.36
CA VAL A 214 -1.25 0.19 -14.79
C VAL A 214 -2.40 1.16 -14.49
N LEU A 215 -2.40 1.76 -13.30
CA LEU A 215 -3.41 2.74 -12.90
C LEU A 215 -3.34 3.99 -13.79
N LEU A 216 -2.14 4.51 -14.04
CA LEU A 216 -1.93 5.66 -14.95
C LEU A 216 -2.37 5.35 -16.38
N ASP A 217 -2.11 4.14 -16.87
CA ASP A 217 -2.54 3.72 -18.20
C ASP A 217 -4.06 3.54 -18.30
N MET A 218 -4.74 3.13 -17.23
CA MET A 218 -6.21 3.14 -17.16
C MET A 218 -6.75 4.57 -17.21
N GLU A 219 -6.17 5.50 -16.45
CA GLU A 219 -6.55 6.92 -16.46
C GLU A 219 -6.36 7.54 -17.86
N ARG A 220 -5.24 7.28 -18.53
CA ARG A 220 -4.98 7.72 -19.92
C ARG A 220 -6.01 7.18 -20.92
N GLN A 221 -6.59 6.02 -20.65
CA GLN A 221 -7.66 5.42 -21.45
C GLN A 221 -9.05 5.96 -21.09
N GLY A 222 -9.16 6.89 -20.14
CA GLY A 222 -10.43 7.42 -19.64
C GLY A 222 -11.21 6.40 -18.80
N LYS A 223 -10.52 5.42 -18.21
CA LYS A 223 -11.10 4.43 -17.30
C LYS A 223 -10.72 4.75 -15.87
N GLU A 224 -11.62 4.47 -14.94
CA GLU A 224 -11.35 4.59 -13.52
C GLU A 224 -10.94 3.22 -12.96
N SER A 225 -9.95 3.22 -12.06
CA SER A 225 -9.43 2.02 -11.43
C SER A 225 -9.98 1.86 -10.00
N TYR A 226 -9.40 0.94 -9.23
CA TYR A 226 -9.75 0.69 -7.83
C TYR A 226 -9.47 1.87 -6.91
N ALA A 227 -8.70 2.87 -7.34
CA ALA A 227 -8.38 4.08 -6.61
C ALA A 227 -8.71 5.33 -7.43
N VAL A 228 -9.12 6.40 -6.73
CA VAL A 228 -9.36 7.74 -7.28
C VAL A 228 -8.84 8.82 -6.33
N LEU A 229 -8.39 9.94 -6.89
CA LEU A 229 -8.09 11.13 -6.10
C LEU A 229 -9.28 12.06 -6.06
N VAL A 230 -9.58 12.55 -4.86
CA VAL A 230 -10.62 13.53 -4.62
C VAL A 230 -10.03 14.78 -3.98
N LYS A 231 -10.58 15.94 -4.34
CA LYS A 231 -10.21 17.24 -3.79
C LYS A 231 -11.41 17.96 -3.20
N GLY A 232 -11.24 18.52 -2.00
CA GLY A 232 -12.23 19.39 -1.36
C GLY A 232 -12.32 20.74 -2.07
N VAL A 233 -13.53 21.14 -2.48
CA VAL A 233 -13.78 22.37 -3.25
C VAL A 233 -14.69 23.34 -2.51
N GLU A 234 -15.73 22.84 -1.86
CA GLU A 234 -16.67 23.65 -1.10
C GLU A 234 -17.09 22.92 0.16
N SER A 235 -17.57 23.63 1.16
CA SER A 235 -18.08 22.98 2.36
C SER A 235 -19.40 22.27 2.11
N GLY A 236 -19.53 21.05 2.60
CA GLY A 236 -20.76 20.28 2.48
C GLY A 236 -20.56 18.78 2.63
N LYS A 237 -21.63 18.03 2.39
CA LYS A 237 -21.61 16.56 2.46
C LYS A 237 -21.92 15.96 1.10
N VAL A 238 -21.17 14.95 0.73
CA VAL A 238 -21.34 14.18 -0.51
C VAL A 238 -21.33 12.70 -0.21
N HIS A 239 -22.04 11.92 -1.03
CA HIS A 239 -21.81 10.49 -1.14
C HIS A 239 -20.87 10.23 -2.30
N VAL A 240 -19.77 9.54 -2.04
CA VAL A 240 -18.91 8.97 -3.07
C VAL A 240 -19.34 7.52 -3.25
N ASN A 241 -19.74 7.18 -4.47
CA ASN A 241 -20.16 5.81 -4.79
C ASN A 241 -19.18 5.20 -5.78
N THR A 242 -18.96 3.90 -5.65
CA THR A 242 -18.17 3.12 -6.60
C THR A 242 -18.85 1.80 -6.94
N ARG A 243 -18.70 1.37 -8.19
CA ARG A 243 -19.22 0.11 -8.69
C ARG A 243 -18.16 -0.61 -9.52
N LEU A 244 -18.00 -1.91 -9.29
CA LEU A 244 -17.17 -2.78 -10.13
C LEU A 244 -17.88 -3.01 -11.48
N VAL A 245 -17.26 -2.63 -12.60
CA VAL A 245 -17.86 -2.73 -13.95
C VAL A 245 -17.26 -3.86 -14.79
N GLU A 246 -16.54 -4.76 -14.15
CA GLU A 246 -15.91 -5.91 -14.80
C GLU A 246 -16.91 -7.01 -15.19
N LEU A 247 -16.62 -7.66 -16.33
CA LEU A 247 -17.46 -8.73 -16.85
C LEU A 247 -17.55 -9.90 -15.85
N GLY A 248 -18.77 -10.25 -15.44
CA GLY A 248 -19.03 -11.31 -14.47
C GLY A 248 -19.29 -10.83 -13.05
N TYR A 249 -19.16 -9.53 -12.78
CA TYR A 249 -19.40 -8.92 -11.46
C TYR A 249 -20.66 -8.07 -11.38
N ASN A 250 -21.61 -8.27 -12.29
CA ASN A 250 -22.86 -7.50 -12.36
C ASN A 250 -23.71 -7.57 -11.07
N LEU A 251 -23.52 -8.62 -10.26
CA LEU A 251 -24.22 -8.88 -9.01
C LEU A 251 -23.53 -8.30 -7.78
N VAL A 252 -22.32 -7.75 -7.93
CA VAL A 252 -21.63 -7.10 -6.81
C VAL A 252 -22.28 -5.74 -6.58
N ASP A 253 -22.79 -5.54 -5.37
CA ASP A 253 -23.42 -4.29 -4.97
C ASP A 253 -22.41 -3.13 -5.00
N GLN A 254 -22.92 -1.93 -5.32
CA GLN A 254 -22.10 -0.71 -5.24
C GLN A 254 -21.75 -0.38 -3.78
N SER A 255 -20.58 0.21 -3.57
CA SER A 255 -20.21 0.78 -2.27
C SER A 255 -20.45 2.29 -2.25
N SER A 256 -20.83 2.83 -1.09
CA SER A 256 -21.09 4.27 -0.90
C SER A 256 -20.54 4.73 0.45
N VAL A 257 -19.82 5.85 0.44
CA VAL A 257 -19.32 6.50 1.66
C VAL A 257 -19.69 7.98 1.67
N MET A 258 -20.15 8.48 2.81
CA MET A 258 -20.41 9.91 3.00
C MET A 258 -19.13 10.63 3.45
N ILE A 259 -18.70 11.62 2.68
CA ILE A 259 -17.57 12.49 3.00
C ILE A 259 -18.10 13.89 3.32
N SER A 260 -17.57 14.47 4.40
CA SER A 260 -17.87 15.85 4.80
C SER A 260 -16.66 16.74 4.51
N VAL A 261 -16.83 17.69 3.59
CA VAL A 261 -15.84 18.73 3.33
C VAL A 261 -16.12 19.92 4.24
N LEU A 262 -15.11 20.35 5.00
CA LEU A 262 -15.22 21.35 6.05
C LEU A 262 -14.29 22.54 5.77
N GLU A 263 -14.67 23.73 6.24
CA GLU A 263 -13.70 24.81 6.42
C GLU A 263 -12.92 24.57 7.72
N PRO A 264 -11.61 24.81 7.74
CA PRO A 264 -10.86 24.75 8.99
C PRO A 264 -11.22 25.97 9.86
N LEU A 265 -11.39 25.74 11.16
CA LEU A 265 -11.83 26.74 12.11
C LEU A 265 -10.75 26.99 13.16
N GLU A 266 -10.60 28.26 13.54
CA GLU A 266 -9.62 28.73 14.51
C GLU A 266 -10.29 29.70 15.49
N LEU A 267 -9.96 29.58 16.77
CA LEU A 267 -10.33 30.56 17.78
C LEU A 267 -9.18 31.55 18.01
N HIS A 268 -9.48 32.84 17.94
CA HIS A 268 -8.52 33.89 18.26
C HIS A 268 -8.91 34.62 19.55
N PRO A 269 -8.00 34.79 20.53
CA PRO A 269 -6.60 34.37 20.50
C PRO A 269 -6.41 32.85 20.64
N LEU A 270 -5.44 32.30 19.89
CA LEU A 270 -5.11 30.87 19.90
C LEU A 270 -4.48 30.40 21.22
N GLN A 271 -3.75 31.30 21.88
CA GLN A 271 -2.99 30.95 23.06
C GLN A 271 -3.89 30.93 24.30
N PRO A 272 -3.59 30.06 25.29
CA PRO A 272 -4.27 30.10 26.58
C PRO A 272 -4.17 31.51 27.20
N VAL A 273 -5.32 32.10 27.52
CA VAL A 273 -5.40 33.40 28.17
C VAL A 273 -5.70 33.20 29.65
N TYR A 274 -4.88 33.77 30.51
CA TYR A 274 -5.10 33.78 31.96
C TYR A 274 -5.87 35.04 32.33
N LEU A 275 -7.06 34.87 32.92
CA LEU A 275 -7.99 35.96 33.21
C LEU A 275 -8.28 36.03 34.71
N ALA A 276 -8.38 37.26 35.24
CA ALA A 276 -8.85 37.48 36.60
C ALA A 276 -10.38 37.28 36.69
N PRO A 277 -10.93 36.84 37.85
CA PRO A 277 -12.37 36.69 38.02
C PRO A 277 -13.15 37.97 37.65
N GLY A 278 -14.22 37.82 36.87
CA GLY A 278 -15.05 38.94 36.39
C GLY A 278 -14.57 39.59 35.09
N THR A 279 -13.46 39.14 34.50
CA THR A 279 -12.98 39.64 33.20
C THR A 279 -13.77 39.02 32.06
N MET A 280 -14.10 39.82 31.03
CA MET A 280 -14.69 39.34 29.78
C MET A 280 -13.63 39.31 28.67
N ILE A 281 -13.63 38.26 27.87
CA ILE A 281 -12.80 38.13 26.66
C ILE A 281 -13.70 37.91 25.46
N GLN A 282 -13.45 38.64 24.38
CA GLN A 282 -14.13 38.44 23.11
C GLN A 282 -13.27 37.53 22.24
N TYR A 283 -13.69 36.28 22.09
CA TYR A 283 -13.10 35.39 21.09
C TYR A 283 -13.64 35.73 19.69
N GLU A 284 -12.77 35.63 18.70
CA GLU A 284 -13.14 35.67 17.30
C GLU A 284 -13.07 34.26 16.72
N LEU A 285 -14.14 33.83 16.05
CA LEU A 285 -14.10 32.63 15.22
C LEU A 285 -13.54 33.01 13.85
N ARG A 286 -12.47 32.37 13.44
CA ARG A 286 -11.81 32.60 12.15
C ARG A 286 -11.80 31.31 11.35
N THR A 287 -11.88 31.46 10.03
CA THR A 287 -11.64 30.40 9.06
C THR A 287 -10.47 30.83 8.18
N PHE A 288 -9.67 29.89 7.73
CA PHE A 288 -8.54 30.17 6.85
C PHE A 288 -8.62 29.31 5.60
N LYS A 289 -8.39 29.93 4.45
CA LYS A 289 -8.32 29.25 3.16
C LYS A 289 -7.04 29.70 2.48
N ASN A 290 -6.07 28.79 2.39
CA ASN A 290 -4.70 28.99 1.90
C ASN A 290 -4.05 30.31 2.36
N GLU A 291 -4.33 31.41 1.66
CA GLU A 291 -3.67 32.71 1.84
C GLU A 291 -4.51 33.78 2.54
N TYR A 292 -5.78 33.52 2.88
CA TYR A 292 -6.60 34.49 3.58
C TYR A 292 -7.28 33.92 4.82
N THR A 293 -7.23 34.71 5.89
CA THR A 293 -8.01 34.48 7.11
C THR A 293 -9.25 35.37 7.06
N ARG A 294 -10.42 34.77 7.25
CA ARG A 294 -11.69 35.48 7.36
C ARG A 294 -12.25 35.29 8.75
N THR A 295 -12.61 36.39 9.40
CA THR A 295 -13.39 36.34 10.64
C THR A 295 -14.85 36.02 10.31
N ILE A 296 -15.39 35.00 10.97
CA ILE A 296 -16.80 34.65 10.91
C ILE A 296 -17.54 35.55 11.91
N PRO A 297 -18.44 36.43 11.45
CA PRO A 297 -19.17 37.33 12.34
C PRO A 297 -20.10 36.51 13.24
N MET A 298 -20.12 36.84 14.53
CA MET A 298 -21.00 36.24 15.54
C MET A 298 -22.05 37.27 15.99
N PRO A 299 -23.27 36.84 16.35
CA PRO A 299 -23.76 35.46 16.38
C PRO A 299 -24.04 34.90 14.98
N ASN A 300 -23.73 33.63 14.75
CA ASN A 300 -23.95 32.94 13.49
C ASN A 300 -24.76 31.67 13.75
N ALA A 301 -25.90 31.50 13.08
CA ALA A 301 -26.80 30.36 13.30
C ALA A 301 -26.16 28.98 13.01
N GLN A 302 -25.03 28.94 12.31
CA GLN A 302 -24.30 27.70 12.01
C GLN A 302 -23.33 27.28 13.13
N TYR A 303 -23.06 28.17 14.09
CA TYR A 303 -22.05 27.97 15.13
C TYR A 303 -22.61 28.30 16.52
N VAL A 304 -22.20 27.53 17.53
CA VAL A 304 -22.61 27.75 18.92
C VAL A 304 -21.36 27.80 19.78
N TRP A 305 -21.28 28.82 20.63
CA TRP A 305 -20.22 28.92 21.62
C TRP A 305 -20.55 28.06 22.84
N GLY A 306 -19.53 27.42 23.41
CA GLY A 306 -19.69 26.58 24.59
C GLY A 306 -18.45 26.61 25.48
N THR A 307 -18.65 26.44 26.78
CA THR A 307 -17.59 26.22 27.77
C THR A 307 -17.68 24.78 28.28
N MET A 308 -16.53 24.16 28.52
CA MET A 308 -16.48 22.83 29.14
C MET A 308 -16.77 22.88 30.64
N ASP A 309 -16.51 24.02 31.30
CA ASP A 309 -16.75 24.21 32.73
C ASP A 309 -17.55 25.50 32.97
N GLN A 310 -18.84 25.32 33.22
CA GLN A 310 -19.79 26.41 33.51
C GLN A 310 -19.64 26.97 34.94
N SER A 311 -18.87 26.31 35.81
CA SER A 311 -18.60 26.82 37.17
C SER A 311 -17.52 27.90 37.18
N VAL A 312 -16.65 27.93 36.16
CA VAL A 312 -15.52 28.86 36.04
C VAL A 312 -15.84 30.02 35.10
N ALA A 313 -16.54 29.77 33.99
CA ALA A 313 -16.86 30.77 32.99
C ALA A 313 -18.26 30.55 32.39
N THR A 314 -18.86 31.63 31.89
CA THR A 314 -20.13 31.58 31.15
C THR A 314 -19.92 32.22 29.78
N VAL A 315 -20.57 31.65 28.77
CA VAL A 315 -20.62 32.22 27.42
C VAL A 315 -21.80 33.18 27.36
N ASN A 316 -21.56 34.40 26.86
CA ASN A 316 -22.62 35.36 26.60
C ASN A 316 -23.02 35.21 25.13
N ASP A 317 -24.32 35.01 24.88
CA ASP A 317 -24.89 34.84 23.53
C ASP A 317 -25.06 36.18 22.79
#